data_AF-A0A151TQR3-F1
#
_entry.id   AF-A0A151TQR3-F1
#
_cell.length_a   1.000
_cell.length_b   1.000
_cell.length_c   1.000
_cell.angle_alpha   90.00
_cell.angle_beta   90.00
_cell.angle_gamma   90.00
#
_symmetry.space_group_name_H-M   'P 1'
#
loop_
_entity.id
_entity.type
_entity.pdbx_description
1 polymer ?
#
loop_
_entity_poly.entity_id
_entity_poly.type
_entity_poly.pdbx_seq_one_letter_code
_entity_poly.pdbx_strand_id
1 'polypeptide(L)' 'MRYKSKGNIREYIMKMSNIASKLKVLKLELSDDLLVHLVLISLPTHFGKFKVRYNTQKDKWVLKELISHCVQNEER' A
#
# COMPACT_ATOMS: atom_id res chain seq x y z
N MET A 1 -11.58 1.54 1.38
CA MET A 1 -11.57 0.07 1.18
C MET A 1 -10.55 -0.54 2.14
N ARG A 2 -10.98 -1.20 3.22
CA ARG A 2 -10.06 -1.82 4.18
C ARG A 2 -9.67 -3.21 3.68
N TYR A 3 -8.40 -3.56 3.82
CA TYR A 3 -7.94 -4.91 3.51
C TYR A 3 -8.64 -5.91 4.44
N LYS A 4 -9.32 -6.92 3.88
CA LYS A 4 -9.88 -8.05 4.63
C LYS A 4 -8.81 -9.14 4.64
N SER A 5 -8.42 -9.62 5.81
CA SER A 5 -7.27 -10.50 6.07
C SER A 5 -7.29 -11.88 5.38
N LYS A 6 -8.20 -12.11 4.43
CA LYS A 6 -8.35 -13.36 3.69
C LYS A 6 -7.79 -13.32 2.26
N GLY A 7 -7.14 -12.22 1.83
CA GLY A 7 -6.56 -12.10 0.48
C GLY A 7 -5.08 -11.73 0.48
N ASN A 8 -4.33 -12.08 -0.55
CA ASN A 8 -2.90 -11.74 -0.66
C ASN A 8 -2.71 -10.20 -0.72
N ILE A 9 -1.73 -9.65 0.02
CA ILE A 9 -1.50 -8.20 0.05
C ILE A 9 -1.17 -7.62 -1.33
N ARG A 10 -0.50 -8.40 -2.18
CA ARG A 10 -0.19 -8.03 -3.56
C ARG A 10 -1.46 -7.78 -4.36
N GLU A 11 -2.48 -8.63 -4.20
CA GLU A 11 -3.76 -8.45 -4.89
C GLU A 11 -4.47 -7.19 -4.40
N TYR A 12 -4.36 -6.89 -3.11
CA TYR A 12 -4.91 -5.64 -2.55
C TYR A 12 -4.21 -4.41 -3.12
N ILE A 13 -2.87 -4.40 -3.18
CA ILE A 13 -2.12 -3.28 -3.74
C ILE A 13 -2.45 -3.11 -5.24
N MET A 14 -2.53 -4.19 -6.02
CA MET A 14 -2.98 -4.13 -7.42
C MET A 14 -4.38 -3.53 -7.58
N LYS A 15 -5.33 -3.91 -6.71
CA LYS A 15 -6.68 -3.32 -6.69
C LYS A 15 -6.64 -1.83 -6.40
N MET A 16 -5.81 -1.38 -5.47
CA MET A 16 -5.63 0.04 -5.15
C MET A 16 -5.02 0.83 -6.32
N SER A 17 -4.01 0.28 -6.99
CA SER A 17 -3.43 0.88 -8.20
C SER A 17 -4.45 0.99 -9.34
N ASN A 18 -5.30 -0.02 -9.53
CA ASN A 18 -6.37 0.01 -10.52
C ASN A 18 -7.45 1.05 -10.18
N ILE A 19 -7.72 1.30 -8.90
CA ILE A 19 -8.61 2.39 -8.49
C ILE A 19 -7.95 3.75 -8.80
N ALA A 20 -6.66 3.91 -8.49
CA ALA A 20 -5.92 5.14 -8.80
C ALA A 20 -5.90 5.44 -10.31
N SER A 21 -5.72 4.43 -11.17
CA SER A 21 -5.77 4.62 -12.62
C SER A 21 -7.16 5.02 -13.10
N LYS A 22 -8.23 4.42 -12.55
CA LYS A 22 -9.62 4.83 -12.85
C LYS A 22 -9.92 6.25 -12.38
N LEU A 23 -9.44 6.64 -11.20
CA LEU A 23 -9.57 8.01 -10.70
C LEU A 23 -8.87 9.01 -11.62
N LYS A 24 -7.69 8.66 -12.14
CA LYS A 24 -6.97 9.48 -13.12
C LYS A 24 -7.80 9.73 -14.40
N VAL A 25 -8.51 8.71 -14.90
CA VAL A 25 -9.45 8.86 -16.04
C VAL A 25 -10.58 9.84 -15.72
N LEU A 26 -11.04 9.88 -14.46
CA LEU A 26 -12.04 10.82 -13.96
C LEU A 26 -11.48 12.23 -13.66
N LYS A 27 -10.24 12.53 -14.06
CA LYS A 27 -9.51 13.76 -13.72
C LYS A 27 -9.27 13.95 -12.21
N LEU A 28 -9.39 12.89 -11.42
CA LEU A 28 -9.05 12.85 -10.00
C LEU A 28 -7.68 12.19 -9.86
N GLU A 29 -6.64 12.97 -10.08
CA GLU A 29 -5.28 12.44 -10.08
C GLU A 29 -4.78 12.26 -8.63
N LEU A 30 -4.41 11.02 -8.29
CA LEU A 30 -3.81 10.69 -7.01
C LEU A 30 -2.29 10.63 -7.20
N SER A 31 -1.53 11.36 -6.37
CA SER A 31 -0.07 11.26 -6.42
C SER A 31 0.40 9.89 -5.91
N ASP A 32 1.55 9.43 -6.41
CA ASP A 32 2.14 8.15 -5.97
C ASP A 32 2.41 8.13 -4.46
N ASP A 33 2.81 9.27 -3.88
CA ASP A 33 2.99 9.43 -2.44
C ASP A 33 1.68 9.19 -1.69
N LEU A 34 0.58 9.81 -2.15
CA LEU A 34 -0.74 9.62 -1.55
C LEU A 34 -1.22 8.18 -1.70
N LEU A 35 -0.95 7.53 -2.83
CA LEU A 35 -1.31 6.12 -3.03
C LEU A 35 -0.57 5.22 -2.04
N VAL A 36 0.73 5.44 -1.84
CA VAL A 36 1.54 4.70 -0.87
C VAL A 36 1.01 4.89 0.55
N HIS A 37 0.74 6.12 0.96
CA HIS A 37 0.13 6.41 2.26
C HIS A 37 -1.24 5.77 2.43
N LEU A 38 -2.08 5.82 1.40
CA LEU A 38 -3.43 5.25 1.41
C LEU A 38 -3.40 3.73 1.58
N VAL A 39 -2.49 3.04 0.89
CA VAL A 39 -2.24 1.60 1.06
C VAL A 39 -1.71 1.34 2.47
N LEU A 40 -0.75 2.13 2.97
CA LEU A 40 -0.15 1.93 4.27
C LEU A 40 -1.20 2.03 5.40
N ILE A 41 -2.06 3.06 5.38
CA ILE A 41 -3.08 3.24 6.44
C ILE A 41 -4.13 2.13 6.42
N SER A 42 -4.46 1.58 5.25
CA SER A 42 -5.49 0.58 5.07
C SER A 42 -5.04 -0.86 5.40
N LEU A 43 -3.72 -1.06 5.56
CA LEU A 43 -3.16 -2.31 6.07
C LEU A 43 -3.67 -2.64 7.48
N PRO A 44 -3.98 -3.92 7.75
CA PRO A 44 -4.46 -4.34 9.06
C PRO A 44 -3.35 -4.24 10.12
N THR A 45 -3.75 -4.30 11.39
CA THR A 45 -2.87 -4.15 12.56
C THR A 45 -1.75 -5.20 12.64
N HIS A 46 -1.91 -6.36 12.01
CA HIS A 46 -0.85 -7.37 11.90
C HIS A 46 0.39 -6.85 11.14
N PHE A 47 0.24 -5.89 10.22
CA PHE A 47 1.35 -5.16 9.58
C PHE A 47 1.87 -4.00 10.45
N GLY A 48 1.64 -4.00 11.77
CA GLY A 48 2.04 -2.92 12.67
C GLY A 48 3.54 -2.61 12.62
N LYS A 49 4.40 -3.64 12.55
CA LYS A 49 5.86 -3.47 12.39
C LYS A 49 6.23 -2.76 11.08
N PHE A 50 5.45 -2.99 10.02
CA PHE A 50 5.63 -2.37 8.72
C PHE A 50 5.34 -0.87 8.74
N LYS A 51 4.23 -0.48 9.39
CA LYS A 51 3.87 0.94 9.61
C LYS A 51 4.94 1.68 10.40
N VAL A 52 5.45 1.07 11.48
CA VAL A 52 6.53 1.67 12.28
C VAL A 52 7.77 1.88 11.43
N ARG A 53 8.20 0.87 10.65
CA ARG A 53 9.38 0.96 9.78
C ARG A 53 9.28 2.11 8.77
N TYR A 54 8.12 2.24 8.12
CA TYR A 54 7.87 3.35 7.19
C TYR A 54 7.89 4.72 7.88
N ASN A 55 7.32 4.83 9.08
CA ASN A 55 7.27 6.10 9.82
C ASN A 55 8.64 6.51 10.38
N THR A 56 9.52 5.56 10.70
CA THR A 56 10.84 5.83 11.28
C THR A 56 11.94 6.09 10.24
N GLN A 57 11.77 5.64 8.99
CA GLN A 57 12.77 5.91 7.95
C GLN A 57 12.61 7.32 7.37
N LYS A 58 13.74 7.95 6.99
CA LYS A 58 13.72 9.28 6.37
C LYS A 58 13.29 9.23 4.90
N ASP A 59 13.67 8.20 4.18
CA ASP A 59 13.32 8.04 2.77
C ASP A 59 11.90 7.53 2.63
N LYS A 60 11.10 8.06 1.71
CA LYS A 60 9.77 7.51 1.45
C LYS A 60 9.84 6.36 0.45
N TRP A 61 9.12 5.28 0.74
CA TRP A 61 9.00 4.19 -0.21
C TRP A 61 8.15 4.57 -1.40
N VAL A 62 8.59 4.13 -2.57
CA VAL A 62 7.77 4.08 -3.77
C VAL A 62 6.92 2.80 -3.78
N LEU A 63 5.84 2.79 -4.55
CA LEU A 63 4.87 1.69 -4.59
C LEU A 63 5.52 0.31 -4.84
N LYS A 64 6.55 0.24 -5.70
CA LYS A 64 7.30 -1.01 -5.97
C LYS A 64 7.98 -1.56 -4.72
N GLU A 65 8.54 -0.70 -3.87
CA GLU A 65 9.23 -1.11 -2.64
C GLU A 65 8.24 -1.50 -1.57
N LEU A 66 7.11 -0.79 -1.49
CA LEU A 66 6.00 -1.13 -0.62
C LEU A 66 5.51 -2.57 -0.90
N ILE A 67 5.33 -2.93 -2.17
CA ILE A 67 4.94 -4.28 -2.59
C ILE A 67 5.99 -5.30 -2.17
N SER A 68 7.27 -5.04 -2.47
CA SER A 68 8.38 -5.94 -2.14
C SER A 68 8.44 -6.24 -0.65
N HIS A 69 8.40 -5.20 0.19
CA HIS A 69 8.44 -5.39 1.62
C HIS A 69 7.17 -6.03 2.20
N CYS A 70 5.99 -5.78 1.62
CA CYS A 70 4.76 -6.45 2.04
C CYS A 70 4.83 -7.96 1.75
N VAL A 71 5.32 -8.37 0.59
CA VAL A 71 5.52 -9.79 0.23
C VAL A 71 6.46 -10.47 1.21
N GLN A 72 7.62 -9.86 1.48
CA GLN A 72 8.59 -10.39 2.45
C GLN A 72 8.04 -10.50 3.89
N ASN A 73 7.07 -9.66 4.27
CA ASN A 73 6.43 -9.75 5.58
C ASN A 73 5.32 -10.81 5.62
N GLU A 74 4.67 -11.12 4.49
CA GLU A 74 3.62 -12.16 4.42
C GLU A 74 4.21 -13.58 4.43
N GLU A 75 5.44 -13.76 3.92
CA GLU A 75 6.16 -15.04 3.92
C GLU A 75 6.84 -15.39 5.26
N ARG A 76 6.73 -14.52 6.28
CA ARG A 76 7.45 -14.65 7.56
C ARG A 76 6.54 -14.88 8.76
#